data_AF-A0AAN0JHA5-F1
#
_entry.id   AF-A0AAN0JHA5-F1
#
_cell.length_a   1.000
_cell.length_b   1.000
_cell.length_c   1.000
_cell.angle_alpha   90.00
_cell.angle_beta   90.00
_cell.angle_gamma   90.00
#
_symmetry.space_group_name_H-M   'P 1'
#
loop_
_entity.id
_entity.type
_entity.pdbx_description
1 polymer ?
#
loop_
_entity_poly.entity_id
_entity_poly.type
_entity_poly.pdbx_seq_one_letter_code
_entity_poly.pdbx_strand_id
1 'polypeptide(L)'
;MLNPFNPPHPIFWLICPTHQLKNMINALFSSKPGGTKSFLMDGVTFGWSSIIKMFERECERINSGSTRMVPKLKEVHVIRDAWTKLNVTPAKIMQQENVLTELFSYLHDNPNQSLSDGTKAVLSYLESCSKIFENGFLSHSKITDINCDTMKSINEGYKFFTRWLDQIRCQDSSFDLKVNTQTKFLAWQTFDLLRIDIYGFNMFCKHFLKKHPGYFVSPLRVSGSAVETLFSQFKYSSGGKLDAANYGYSRAVSLVKQVTSTHHSGKDYRDGQLHINNLPLTKKVYNKKD
;
A
#
# COMPACT_ATOMS: atom_id res chain seq x y z
N MET A 1 -1.11 -5.37 -22.40
CA MET A 1 -1.25 -6.71 -23.00
C MET A 1 -2.43 -6.70 -23.95
N LEU A 2 -2.38 -7.43 -25.06
CA LEU A 2 -3.54 -7.57 -25.95
C LEU A 2 -4.59 -8.47 -25.29
N ASN A 3 -5.86 -8.09 -25.39
CA ASN A 3 -6.94 -8.97 -24.97
C ASN A 3 -7.10 -10.07 -26.02
N PRO A 4 -7.03 -11.36 -25.62
CA PRO A 4 -7.06 -12.48 -26.56
C PRO A 4 -8.40 -12.65 -27.30
N PHE A 5 -9.49 -12.11 -26.75
CA PHE A 5 -10.83 -12.21 -27.33
C PHE A 5 -11.30 -10.91 -27.98
N ASN A 6 -10.68 -9.78 -27.63
CA ASN A 6 -11.03 -8.46 -28.17
C ASN A 6 -9.79 -7.56 -28.24
N PRO A 7 -8.88 -7.79 -29.20
CA PRO A 7 -7.57 -7.11 -29.25
C PRO A 7 -7.59 -5.58 -29.17
N PRO A 8 -8.61 -4.86 -29.73
CA PRO A 8 -8.76 -3.41 -29.54
C PRO A 8 -8.96 -2.94 -28.08
N HIS A 9 -9.22 -3.84 -27.14
CA HIS A 9 -9.45 -3.55 -25.73
C HIS A 9 -8.27 -4.07 -24.88
N PRO A 10 -7.22 -3.28 -24.65
CA PRO A 10 -6.03 -3.74 -23.95
C PRO A 10 -6.30 -4.13 -22.49
N ILE A 11 -5.53 -5.09 -22.00
CA ILE A 11 -5.47 -5.47 -20.58
C ILE A 11 -4.27 -4.76 -19.95
N PHE A 12 -4.53 -4.08 -18.83
CA PHE A 12 -3.53 -3.38 -18.03
C PHE A 12 -3.25 -4.20 -16.76
N TRP A 13 -1.97 -4.41 -16.47
CA TRP A 13 -1.52 -5.12 -15.28
C TRP A 13 -1.34 -4.14 -14.14
N LEU A 14 -1.90 -4.50 -12.99
CA LEU A 14 -1.87 -3.73 -11.76
C LEU A 14 -1.66 -4.73 -10.62
N ILE A 15 -0.75 -4.42 -9.71
CA ILE A 15 -0.51 -5.14 -8.48
C ILE A 15 -1.39 -4.50 -7.41
N CYS A 16 -1.79 -5.29 -6.40
CA CYS A 16 -2.59 -4.76 -5.30
C CYS A 16 -1.80 -3.64 -4.58
N PRO A 17 -2.30 -2.39 -4.58
CA PRO A 17 -1.53 -1.26 -4.03
C PRO A 17 -1.25 -1.40 -2.54
N THR A 18 -2.16 -2.02 -1.79
CA THR A 18 -1.98 -2.35 -0.37
C THR A 18 -0.80 -3.30 -0.15
N HIS A 19 -0.63 -4.30 -1.02
CA HIS A 19 0.51 -5.20 -0.96
C HIS A 19 1.80 -4.48 -1.33
N GLN A 20 1.75 -3.62 -2.35
CA GLN A 20 2.91 -2.88 -2.76
C GLN A 20 3.36 -1.88 -1.69
N LEU A 21 2.45 -1.19 -1.00
CA LEU A 21 2.77 -0.36 0.18
C LEU A 21 3.49 -1.19 1.26
N LYS A 22 2.98 -2.38 1.59
CA LYS A 22 3.67 -3.28 2.53
C LYS A 22 5.08 -3.61 2.05
N ASN A 23 5.27 -3.91 0.77
CA ASN A 23 6.59 -4.19 0.20
C ASN A 23 7.53 -2.99 0.35
N MET A 24 7.06 -1.77 0.09
CA MET A 24 7.86 -0.55 0.22
C MET A 24 8.26 -0.29 1.68
N ILE A 25 7.35 -0.45 2.64
CA ILE A 25 7.69 -0.27 4.07
C ILE A 25 8.57 -1.42 4.58
N ASN A 26 8.35 -2.66 4.10
CA ASN A 26 9.21 -3.79 4.43
C ASN A 26 10.62 -3.62 3.86
N ALA A 27 10.77 -3.03 2.67
CA ALA A 27 12.07 -2.71 2.10
C ALA A 27 12.82 -1.69 2.97
N LEU A 28 12.13 -0.64 3.45
CA LEU A 28 12.70 0.29 4.42
C LEU A 28 13.06 -0.42 5.73
N PHE A 29 12.18 -1.28 6.26
CA PHE A 29 12.47 -2.08 7.46
C PHE A 29 13.70 -2.98 7.31
N SER A 30 13.97 -3.52 6.13
CA SER A 30 15.18 -4.32 5.87
C SER A 30 16.49 -3.53 6.02
N SER A 31 16.44 -2.20 6.10
CA SER A 31 17.59 -1.32 6.40
C SER A 31 17.77 -1.03 7.90
N LYS A 32 17.03 -1.73 8.79
CA LYS A 32 17.24 -1.64 10.24
C LYS A 32 18.68 -2.00 10.64
N PRO A 33 19.14 -1.61 11.84
CA PRO A 33 20.41 -2.11 12.39
C PRO A 33 20.49 -3.65 12.32
N GLY A 34 21.60 -4.16 11.77
CA GLY A 34 21.79 -5.59 11.47
C GLY A 34 20.87 -6.15 10.39
N GLY A 35 20.28 -5.30 9.55
CA GLY A 35 19.45 -5.67 8.41
C GLY A 35 20.25 -6.07 7.17
N THR A 36 19.53 -6.30 6.06
CA THR A 36 20.12 -6.75 4.78
C THR A 36 20.30 -5.62 3.77
N LYS A 37 19.83 -4.40 4.08
CA LYS A 37 19.93 -3.23 3.22
C LYS A 37 20.69 -2.10 3.91
N SER A 38 21.41 -1.32 3.11
CA SER A 38 22.13 -0.12 3.53
C SER A 38 21.89 0.92 2.45
N PHE A 39 20.73 1.59 2.54
CA PHE A 39 20.31 2.53 1.50
C PHE A 39 21.20 3.76 1.48
N LEU A 40 21.52 4.23 0.27
CA LEU A 40 22.43 5.34 0.05
C LEU A 40 21.77 6.41 -0.82
N MET A 41 21.70 7.64 -0.34
CA MET A 41 21.18 8.80 -1.08
C MET A 41 22.03 10.02 -0.74
N ASP A 42 22.48 10.77 -1.76
CA ASP A 42 23.36 11.94 -1.58
C ASP A 42 24.63 11.65 -0.76
N GLY A 43 25.16 10.42 -0.86
CA GLY A 43 26.32 9.98 -0.08
C GLY A 43 26.03 9.68 1.40
N VAL A 44 24.78 9.85 1.84
CA VAL A 44 24.33 9.59 3.21
C VAL A 44 23.59 8.27 3.27
N THR A 45 23.94 7.44 4.25
CA THR A 45 23.20 6.21 4.52
C THR A 45 21.91 6.54 5.25
N PHE A 46 20.81 5.90 4.86
CA PHE A 46 19.51 6.12 5.50
C PHE A 46 18.76 4.80 5.69
N GLY A 47 17.78 4.79 6.59
CA GLY A 47 17.04 3.59 6.84
C GLY A 47 16.14 3.61 8.07
N TRP A 48 15.79 2.41 8.54
CA TRP A 48 14.84 2.23 9.65
C TRP A 48 15.35 2.77 10.99
N SER A 49 16.64 3.07 11.13
CA SER A 49 17.23 3.71 12.30
C SER A 49 16.52 5.03 12.66
N SER A 50 16.15 5.86 11.69
CA SER A 50 15.41 7.11 11.94
C SER A 50 14.02 6.84 12.53
N ILE A 51 13.37 5.74 12.14
CA ILE A 51 12.06 5.33 12.67
C ILE A 51 12.19 4.81 14.11
N ILE A 52 13.26 4.08 14.42
CA ILE A 52 13.57 3.65 15.79
C ILE A 52 13.79 4.87 16.68
N LYS A 53 14.62 5.82 16.26
CA LYS A 53 14.88 7.07 17.00
C LYS A 53 13.61 7.91 17.21
N MET A 54 12.75 8.00 16.19
CA MET A 54 11.43 8.63 16.34
C MET A 54 10.61 7.95 17.42
N PHE A 55 10.59 6.63 17.46
CA PHE A 55 9.85 5.88 18.47
C PHE A 55 10.44 6.06 19.88
N GLU A 56 11.77 6.10 20.01
CA GLU A 56 12.44 6.41 21.28
C GLU A 56 12.02 7.78 21.82
N ARG A 57 11.99 8.81 20.97
CA ARG A 57 11.48 10.15 21.35
C ARG A 57 10.02 10.12 21.78
N GLU A 58 9.17 9.34 21.10
CA GLU A 58 7.77 9.17 21.52
C GLU A 58 7.66 8.48 22.88
N CYS A 59 8.54 7.52 23.18
CA CYS A 59 8.62 6.87 24.50
C CYS A 59 9.07 7.85 25.59
N GLU A 60 10.10 8.66 25.32
CA GLU A 60 10.58 9.70 26.24
C GLU A 60 9.49 10.72 26.56
N ARG A 61 8.74 11.18 25.56
CA ARG A 61 7.61 12.10 25.75
C ARG A 61 6.56 11.52 26.70
N ILE A 62 6.22 10.24 26.58
CA ILE A 62 5.28 9.60 27.50
C ILE A 62 5.84 9.58 28.92
N ASN A 63 7.10 9.17 29.07
CA ASN A 63 7.75 9.03 30.37
C ASN A 63 7.88 10.38 31.09
N SER A 64 8.01 11.48 30.35
CA SER A 64 8.02 12.84 30.90
C SER A 64 6.64 13.46 31.10
N GLY A 65 5.55 12.72 30.84
CA GLY A 65 4.18 13.23 30.93
C GLY A 65 3.80 14.20 29.79
N SER A 66 4.61 14.27 28.74
CA SER A 66 4.35 15.10 27.55
C SER A 66 3.41 14.40 26.57
N THR A 67 2.73 15.20 25.75
CA THR A 67 1.83 14.67 24.72
C THR A 67 2.64 14.07 23.56
N ARG A 68 2.19 12.91 23.06
CA ARG A 68 2.77 12.26 21.87
C ARG A 68 2.55 13.07 20.60
N MET A 69 3.54 13.09 19.73
CA MET A 69 3.41 13.70 18.39
C MET A 69 2.79 12.74 17.37
N VAL A 70 2.95 11.43 17.54
CA VAL A 70 2.40 10.42 16.64
C VAL A 70 1.32 9.60 17.36
N PRO A 71 0.06 10.09 17.38
CA PRO A 71 -1.06 9.33 17.92
C PRO A 71 -1.14 7.94 17.31
N LYS A 72 -1.34 6.91 18.15
CA LYS A 72 -1.49 5.49 17.77
C LYS A 72 -0.22 4.79 17.29
N LEU A 73 0.96 5.44 17.30
CA LEU A 73 2.20 4.71 17.09
C LEU A 73 2.41 3.70 18.21
N LYS A 74 2.64 2.44 17.86
CA LYS A 74 2.86 1.32 18.78
C LYS A 74 4.18 0.67 18.45
N GLU A 75 4.79 0.05 19.45
CA GLU A 75 6.03 -0.70 19.29
C GLU A 75 5.96 -1.72 18.15
N VAL A 76 4.83 -2.45 18.03
CA VAL A 76 4.59 -3.43 16.95
C VAL A 76 4.58 -2.84 15.53
N HIS A 77 4.51 -1.52 15.39
CA HIS A 77 4.67 -0.84 14.10
C HIS A 77 6.14 -0.63 13.75
N VAL A 78 7.02 -0.56 14.74
CA VAL A 78 8.46 -0.24 14.64
C VAL A 78 9.30 -1.51 14.71
N ILE A 79 9.03 -2.37 15.69
CA ILE A 79 9.62 -3.69 15.87
C ILE A 79 8.71 -4.70 15.17
N ARG A 80 9.10 -5.11 13.96
CA ARG A 80 8.24 -5.90 13.06
C ARG A 80 8.68 -7.35 12.97
N ASP A 81 7.82 -8.24 13.46
CA ASP A 81 7.91 -9.69 13.29
C ASP A 81 7.31 -10.17 11.94
N ALA A 82 7.24 -11.49 11.73
CA ALA A 82 6.67 -12.06 10.50
C ALA A 82 5.18 -11.71 10.29
N TRP A 83 4.40 -11.57 11.37
CA TRP A 83 2.96 -11.28 11.32
C TRP A 83 2.63 -9.82 11.07
N THR A 84 3.31 -8.92 11.76
CA THR A 84 3.19 -7.46 11.56
C THR A 84 3.70 -7.01 10.19
N LYS A 85 4.56 -7.80 9.53
CA LYS A 85 4.94 -7.61 8.12
C LYS A 85 3.81 -7.90 7.13
N LEU A 86 2.87 -8.79 7.47
CA LEU A 86 1.70 -9.11 6.65
C LEU A 86 0.55 -8.12 6.86
N ASN A 87 0.49 -7.51 8.05
CA ASN A 87 -0.51 -6.52 8.39
C ASN A 87 -0.26 -5.19 7.65
N VAL A 88 -1.30 -4.66 7.02
CA VAL A 88 -1.24 -3.36 6.32
C VAL A 88 -1.20 -2.18 7.29
N THR A 89 -1.80 -2.29 8.48
CA THR A 89 -1.91 -1.17 9.43
C THR A 89 -0.55 -0.61 9.85
N PRO A 90 0.45 -1.45 10.22
CA PRO A 90 1.82 -0.99 10.46
C PRO A 90 2.47 -0.28 9.26
N ALA A 91 2.12 -0.67 8.02
CA ALA A 91 2.66 -0.01 6.84
C ALA A 91 1.96 1.33 6.57
N LYS A 92 0.64 1.38 6.76
CA LYS A 92 -0.17 2.60 6.57
C LYS A 92 0.24 3.72 7.52
N ILE A 93 0.49 3.42 8.79
CA ILE A 93 0.83 4.46 9.78
C ILE A 93 2.10 5.21 9.39
N MET A 94 3.06 4.56 8.73
CA MET A 94 4.35 5.15 8.35
C MET A 94 4.24 6.24 7.29
N GLN A 95 3.15 6.27 6.51
CA GLN A 95 2.91 7.30 5.50
C GLN A 95 1.87 8.34 5.93
N GLN A 96 1.40 8.30 7.19
CA GLN A 96 0.41 9.25 7.71
C GLN A 96 1.06 10.57 8.11
N GLU A 97 0.28 11.64 8.02
CA GLU A 97 0.69 13.02 8.34
C GLU A 97 1.43 13.12 9.67
N ASN A 98 0.92 12.51 10.75
CA ASN A 98 1.57 12.61 12.07
C ASN A 98 3.02 12.08 12.08
N VAL A 99 3.31 10.99 11.37
CA VAL A 99 4.68 10.45 11.26
C VAL A 99 5.55 11.41 10.44
N LEU A 100 5.02 11.90 9.31
CA LEU A 100 5.76 12.82 8.44
C LEU A 100 6.05 14.14 9.17
N THR A 101 5.10 14.67 9.91
CA THR A 101 5.23 15.89 10.71
C THR A 101 6.24 15.72 11.84
N GLU A 102 6.26 14.59 12.55
CA GLU A 102 7.28 14.35 13.60
C GLU A 102 8.69 14.34 13.01
N LEU A 103 8.88 13.61 11.91
CA LEU A 103 10.16 13.57 11.22
C LEU A 103 10.55 14.95 10.71
N PHE A 104 9.62 15.70 10.12
CA PHE A 104 9.86 17.06 9.65
C PHE A 104 10.25 18.01 10.80
N SER A 105 9.51 17.99 11.93
CA SER A 105 9.85 18.76 13.13
C SER A 105 11.25 18.42 13.63
N TYR A 106 11.62 17.13 13.66
CA TYR A 106 12.97 16.73 14.02
C TYR A 106 14.04 17.35 13.10
N LEU A 107 13.82 17.37 11.78
CA LEU A 107 14.75 18.00 10.83
C LEU A 107 14.90 19.51 11.10
N HIS A 108 13.77 20.18 11.36
CA HIS A 108 13.74 21.62 11.63
C HIS A 108 14.48 21.97 12.94
N ASP A 109 14.27 21.17 13.98
CA ASP A 109 14.87 21.41 15.30
C ASP A 109 16.34 20.96 15.37
N ASN A 110 16.76 20.06 14.47
CA ASN A 110 18.12 19.48 14.43
C ASN A 110 18.75 19.58 13.02
N PRO A 111 18.93 20.79 12.46
CA PRO A 111 19.32 20.96 11.06
C PRO A 111 20.70 20.38 10.73
N ASN A 112 21.65 20.44 11.67
CA ASN A 112 23.00 19.92 11.44
C ASN A 112 23.07 18.39 11.55
N GLN A 113 22.39 17.80 12.55
CA GLN A 113 22.42 16.36 12.77
C GLN A 113 21.68 15.61 11.66
N SER A 114 20.56 16.19 11.20
CA SER A 114 19.70 15.59 10.18
C SER A 114 20.30 15.50 8.78
N LEU A 115 21.34 16.29 8.50
CA LEU A 115 22.11 16.18 7.25
C LEU A 115 22.93 14.88 7.19
N SER A 116 23.30 14.34 8.35
CA SER A 116 24.23 13.20 8.45
C SER A 116 23.56 11.88 8.82
N ASP A 117 22.37 11.92 9.42
CA ASP A 117 21.74 10.74 10.00
C ASP A 117 20.75 10.02 9.06
N GLY A 118 20.57 10.55 7.85
CA GLY A 118 19.68 10.00 6.83
C GLY A 118 18.19 10.28 7.05
N THR A 119 17.80 10.99 8.12
CA THR A 119 16.39 11.22 8.46
C THR A 119 15.66 12.01 7.38
N LYS A 120 16.34 12.95 6.71
CA LYS A 120 15.78 13.67 5.56
C LYS A 120 15.39 12.73 4.42
N ALA A 121 16.26 11.77 4.09
CA ALA A 121 15.99 10.79 3.04
C ALA A 121 14.85 9.83 3.44
N VAL A 122 14.76 9.46 4.73
CA VAL A 122 13.63 8.68 5.26
C VAL A 122 12.32 9.45 5.15
N LEU A 123 12.29 10.73 5.50
CA LEU A 123 11.11 11.58 5.32
C LEU A 123 10.69 11.61 3.85
N SER A 124 11.61 11.94 2.93
CA SER A 124 11.31 11.98 1.49
C SER A 124 10.84 10.63 0.94
N TYR A 125 11.37 9.52 1.46
CA TYR A 125 10.93 8.17 1.12
C TYR A 125 9.46 7.95 1.52
N LEU A 126 9.11 8.29 2.77
CA LEU A 126 7.76 8.09 3.31
C LEU A 126 6.74 9.06 2.71
N GLU A 127 7.12 10.32 2.46
CA GLU A 127 6.31 11.28 1.69
C GLU A 127 6.04 10.76 0.28
N SER A 128 7.04 10.20 -0.38
CA SER A 128 6.89 9.61 -1.71
C SER A 128 5.96 8.39 -1.69
N CYS A 129 6.01 7.57 -0.64
CA CYS A 129 5.03 6.51 -0.41
C CYS A 129 3.62 7.10 -0.22
N SER A 130 3.47 8.12 0.63
CA SER A 130 2.19 8.80 0.86
C SER A 130 1.59 9.36 -0.44
N LYS A 131 2.42 10.00 -1.27
CA LYS A 131 2.03 10.50 -2.59
C LYS A 131 1.53 9.40 -3.53
N ILE A 132 2.18 8.24 -3.55
CA ILE A 132 1.82 7.11 -4.42
C ILE A 132 0.58 6.38 -3.91
N PHE A 133 0.52 6.10 -2.61
CA PHE A 133 -0.51 5.24 -2.04
C PHE A 133 -1.64 6.05 -1.41
N GLU A 134 -1.42 6.84 -0.36
CA GLU A 134 -2.50 7.58 0.33
C GLU A 134 -3.21 8.57 -0.60
N ASN A 135 -2.44 9.44 -1.24
CA ASN A 135 -2.96 10.47 -2.15
C ASN A 135 -3.17 9.97 -3.58
N GLY A 136 -2.73 8.73 -3.86
CA GLY A 136 -2.77 8.09 -5.17
C GLY A 136 -3.69 6.87 -5.19
N PHE A 137 -3.11 5.68 -5.20
CA PHE A 137 -3.83 4.41 -5.41
C PHE A 137 -4.92 4.09 -4.37
N LEU A 138 -4.78 4.58 -3.15
CA LEU A 138 -5.72 4.38 -2.05
C LEU A 138 -6.62 5.61 -1.82
N SER A 139 -6.52 6.62 -2.70
CA SER A 139 -7.32 7.83 -2.62
C SER A 139 -8.80 7.56 -2.94
N HIS A 140 -9.68 8.30 -2.25
CA HIS A 140 -11.10 8.35 -2.55
C HIS A 140 -11.44 9.33 -3.69
N SER A 141 -10.46 10.10 -4.15
CA SER A 141 -10.64 11.06 -5.24
C SER A 141 -11.05 10.36 -6.53
N LYS A 142 -11.88 11.05 -7.30
CA LYS A 142 -12.29 10.61 -8.64
C LYS A 142 -11.29 11.16 -9.65
N ILE A 143 -10.74 10.28 -10.50
CA ILE A 143 -9.90 10.69 -11.62
C ILE A 143 -10.81 10.90 -12.83
N THR A 144 -11.04 12.16 -13.18
CA THR A 144 -11.80 12.57 -14.38
C THR A 144 -10.89 13.11 -15.49
N ASP A 145 -9.67 13.51 -15.16
CA ASP A 145 -8.66 14.03 -16.08
C ASP A 145 -7.28 13.46 -15.73
N ILE A 146 -6.42 13.29 -16.74
CA ILE A 146 -5.09 12.72 -16.55
C ILE A 146 -4.13 13.68 -15.80
N ASN A 147 -4.45 14.97 -15.77
CA ASN A 147 -3.69 16.00 -15.08
C ASN A 147 -4.26 16.32 -13.69
N CYS A 148 -5.18 15.52 -13.17
CA CYS A 148 -5.70 15.70 -11.82
C CYS A 148 -4.61 15.47 -10.74
N ASP A 149 -4.86 15.98 -9.54
CA ASP A 149 -3.88 15.96 -8.46
C ASP A 149 -3.51 14.54 -8.01
N THR A 150 -4.44 13.59 -8.05
CA THR A 150 -4.16 12.18 -7.77
C THR A 150 -3.12 11.61 -8.74
N MET A 151 -3.26 11.88 -10.04
CA MET A 151 -2.30 11.42 -11.05
C MET A 151 -0.95 12.13 -10.92
N LYS A 152 -0.96 13.44 -10.64
CA LYS A 152 0.28 14.20 -10.37
C LYS A 152 1.01 13.65 -9.15
N SER A 153 0.30 13.42 -8.05
CA SER A 153 0.83 12.87 -6.80
C SER A 153 1.51 11.53 -7.03
N ILE A 154 0.84 10.58 -7.70
CA ILE A 154 1.41 9.27 -8.04
C ILE A 154 2.73 9.43 -8.81
N ASN A 155 2.73 10.26 -9.85
CA ASN A 155 3.89 10.45 -10.70
C ASN A 155 5.04 11.19 -9.98
N GLU A 156 4.74 12.14 -9.11
CA GLU A 156 5.74 12.82 -8.29
C GLU A 156 6.39 11.90 -7.26
N GLY A 157 5.60 11.09 -6.56
CA GLY A 157 6.15 10.11 -5.63
C GLY A 157 7.03 9.08 -6.34
N TYR A 158 6.65 8.63 -7.54
CA TYR A 158 7.49 7.72 -8.34
C TYR A 158 8.79 8.39 -8.86
N LYS A 159 8.75 9.69 -9.16
CA LYS A 159 9.95 10.46 -9.55
C LYS A 159 11.04 10.44 -8.49
N PHE A 160 10.69 10.38 -7.20
CA PHE A 160 11.69 10.22 -6.13
C PHE A 160 12.50 8.93 -6.30
N PHE A 161 11.83 7.79 -6.48
CA PHE A 161 12.50 6.50 -6.59
C PHE A 161 13.35 6.36 -7.85
N THR A 162 12.92 6.95 -8.97
CA THR A 162 13.71 6.97 -10.21
C THR A 162 14.95 7.85 -10.07
N ARG A 163 14.82 9.07 -9.52
CA ARG A 163 15.97 9.94 -9.24
C ARG A 163 16.97 9.29 -8.28
N TRP A 164 16.48 8.61 -7.25
CA TRP A 164 17.32 7.88 -6.32
C TRP A 164 18.12 6.77 -7.02
N LEU A 165 17.47 5.99 -7.90
CA LEU A 165 18.15 4.96 -8.69
C LEU A 165 19.19 5.55 -9.64
N ASP A 166 18.84 6.64 -10.33
CA ASP A 166 19.73 7.31 -11.28
C ASP A 166 20.96 7.90 -10.56
N GLN A 167 20.75 8.47 -9.38
CA GLN A 167 21.83 8.96 -8.54
C GLN A 167 22.83 7.86 -8.18
N ILE A 168 22.36 6.69 -7.74
CA ILE A 168 23.24 5.57 -7.40
C ILE A 168 24.06 5.16 -8.62
N ARG A 169 23.43 5.06 -9.79
CA ARG A 169 24.11 4.70 -11.05
C ARG A 169 25.14 5.74 -11.48
N CYS A 170 24.88 7.02 -11.24
CA CYS A 170 25.84 8.09 -11.53
C CYS A 170 27.05 8.06 -10.58
N GLN A 171 26.85 7.68 -9.31
CA GLN A 171 27.91 7.62 -8.30
C GLN A 171 28.72 6.30 -8.34
N ASP A 172 28.09 5.22 -8.80
CA ASP A 172 28.69 3.90 -8.85
C ASP A 172 28.36 3.24 -10.20
N SER A 173 29.31 3.33 -11.14
CA SER A 173 29.18 2.75 -12.47
C SER A 173 29.14 1.22 -12.47
N SER A 174 29.53 0.57 -11.36
CA SER A 174 29.46 -0.89 -11.20
C SER A 174 28.11 -1.36 -10.65
N PHE A 175 27.24 -0.43 -10.24
CA PHE A 175 25.95 -0.76 -9.66
C PHE A 175 25.02 -1.41 -10.71
N ASP A 176 24.62 -2.65 -10.43
CA ASP A 176 23.56 -3.33 -11.16
C ASP A 176 22.38 -3.63 -10.21
N LEU A 177 21.20 -3.13 -10.59
CA LEU A 177 19.96 -3.35 -9.86
C LEU A 177 19.60 -4.84 -9.77
N LYS A 178 19.92 -5.63 -10.80
CA LYS A 178 19.55 -7.05 -10.89
C LYS A 178 20.40 -7.95 -9.99
N VAL A 179 21.53 -7.46 -9.48
CA VAL A 179 22.38 -8.21 -8.57
C VAL A 179 21.69 -8.33 -7.21
N ASN A 180 21.35 -9.55 -6.81
CA ASN A 180 20.59 -9.81 -5.57
C ASN A 180 21.35 -9.36 -4.30
N THR A 181 22.67 -9.26 -4.34
CA THR A 181 23.51 -8.85 -3.21
C THR A 181 23.65 -7.33 -3.07
N GLN A 182 23.10 -6.52 -3.99
CA GLN A 182 23.14 -5.06 -3.82
C GLN A 182 22.34 -4.64 -2.58
N THR A 183 22.87 -3.69 -1.83
CA THR A 183 22.27 -3.20 -0.59
C THR A 183 21.85 -1.73 -0.65
N LYS A 184 22.32 -0.99 -1.67
CA LYS A 184 22.22 0.47 -1.80
C LYS A 184 20.81 0.97 -2.19
N PHE A 185 20.00 0.10 -2.79
CA PHE A 185 18.65 0.43 -3.29
C PHE A 185 17.63 -0.65 -2.94
N LEU A 186 16.36 -0.38 -3.27
CA LEU A 186 15.27 -1.36 -3.27
C LEU A 186 15.69 -2.64 -4.02
N ALA A 187 15.19 -3.79 -3.57
CA ALA A 187 15.32 -5.01 -4.35
C ALA A 187 14.67 -4.83 -5.73
N TRP A 188 15.25 -5.44 -6.76
CA TRP A 188 14.79 -5.23 -8.13
C TRP A 188 13.33 -5.64 -8.31
N GLN A 189 12.85 -6.72 -7.68
CA GLN A 189 11.45 -7.11 -7.76
C GLN A 189 10.54 -6.05 -7.15
N THR A 190 10.91 -5.49 -5.99
CA THR A 190 10.11 -4.45 -5.33
C THR A 190 9.98 -3.21 -6.19
N PHE A 191 11.09 -2.77 -6.80
CA PHE A 191 11.08 -1.62 -7.69
C PHE A 191 10.32 -1.92 -8.99
N ASP A 192 10.49 -3.10 -9.58
CA ASP A 192 9.82 -3.45 -10.84
C ASP A 192 8.30 -3.60 -10.68
N LEU A 193 7.83 -4.15 -9.55
CA LEU A 193 6.40 -4.14 -9.21
C LEU A 193 5.86 -2.71 -9.09
N LEU A 194 6.62 -1.79 -8.48
CA LEU A 194 6.24 -0.37 -8.43
C LEU A 194 6.14 0.22 -9.85
N ARG A 195 7.11 -0.08 -10.72
CA ARG A 195 7.08 0.37 -12.12
C ARG A 195 5.83 -0.13 -12.84
N ILE A 196 5.52 -1.42 -12.69
CA ILE A 196 4.33 -2.03 -13.30
C ILE A 196 3.07 -1.31 -12.84
N ASP A 197 2.93 -1.04 -11.54
CA ASP A 197 1.78 -0.31 -11.00
C ASP A 197 1.63 1.08 -11.60
N ILE A 198 2.72 1.87 -11.60
CA ILE A 198 2.70 3.26 -12.06
C ILE A 198 2.41 3.34 -13.56
N TYR A 199 3.15 2.59 -14.38
CA TYR A 199 2.94 2.61 -15.83
C TYR A 199 1.61 1.98 -16.23
N GLY A 200 1.24 0.86 -15.59
CA GLY A 200 -0.02 0.17 -15.82
C GLY A 200 -1.22 1.07 -15.54
N PHE A 201 -1.20 1.76 -14.40
CA PHE A 201 -2.31 2.63 -13.99
C PHE A 201 -2.39 3.90 -14.82
N ASN A 202 -1.25 4.56 -15.08
CA ASN A 202 -1.21 5.73 -15.98
C ASN A 202 -1.80 5.41 -17.35
N MET A 203 -1.40 4.28 -17.94
CA MET A 203 -1.90 3.85 -19.25
C MET A 203 -3.38 3.46 -19.20
N PHE A 204 -3.81 2.79 -18.13
CA PHE A 204 -5.22 2.47 -17.90
C PHE A 204 -6.08 3.75 -17.84
N CYS A 205 -5.73 4.71 -16.98
CA CYS A 205 -6.47 5.95 -16.82
C CYS A 205 -6.52 6.73 -18.15
N LYS A 206 -5.38 6.89 -18.84
CA LYS A 206 -5.32 7.57 -20.12
C LYS A 206 -6.20 6.91 -21.18
N HIS A 207 -6.18 5.58 -21.26
CA HIS A 207 -7.00 4.84 -22.21
C HIS A 207 -8.49 4.93 -21.86
N PHE A 208 -8.85 4.72 -20.59
CA PHE A 208 -10.23 4.71 -20.11
C PHE A 208 -10.89 6.07 -20.31
N LEU A 209 -10.25 7.16 -19.87
CA LEU A 209 -10.82 8.51 -19.99
C LEU A 209 -10.98 8.97 -21.43
N LYS A 210 -10.03 8.61 -22.31
CA LYS A 210 -10.15 8.89 -23.75
C LYS A 210 -11.34 8.16 -24.39
N LYS A 211 -11.57 6.91 -23.97
CA LYS A 211 -12.61 6.05 -24.55
C LYS A 211 -14.00 6.31 -23.98
N HIS A 212 -14.07 6.73 -22.71
CA HIS A 212 -15.29 6.94 -21.96
C HIS A 212 -15.35 8.37 -21.43
N PRO A 213 -15.51 9.38 -22.31
CA PRO A 213 -15.62 10.77 -21.87
C PRO A 213 -16.82 10.96 -20.94
N GLY A 214 -16.64 11.75 -19.87
CA GLY A 214 -17.66 11.99 -18.84
C GLY A 214 -17.70 10.95 -17.71
N TYR A 215 -16.95 9.85 -17.82
CA TYR A 215 -16.77 8.88 -16.73
C TYR A 215 -15.54 9.20 -15.88
N PHE A 216 -15.40 8.52 -14.75
CA PHE A 216 -14.26 8.65 -13.85
C PHE A 216 -13.68 7.30 -13.44
N VAL A 217 -12.41 7.29 -13.05
CA VAL A 217 -11.75 6.16 -12.40
C VAL A 217 -11.69 6.39 -10.90
N SER A 218 -12.03 5.38 -10.11
CA SER A 218 -11.82 5.36 -8.66
C SER A 218 -10.59 4.51 -8.34
N PRO A 219 -9.47 5.11 -7.87
CA PRO A 219 -8.22 4.39 -7.58
C PRO A 219 -8.43 3.23 -6.59
N LEU A 220 -9.23 3.45 -5.56
CA LEU A 220 -9.52 2.48 -4.51
C LEU A 220 -10.06 1.14 -5.04
N ARG A 221 -10.74 1.16 -6.19
CA ARG A 221 -11.32 -0.03 -6.85
C ARG A 221 -10.29 -0.90 -7.58
N VAL A 222 -9.04 -0.47 -7.66
CA VAL A 222 -7.93 -1.25 -8.24
C VAL A 222 -7.30 -2.21 -7.21
N SER A 223 -7.69 -2.12 -5.93
CA SER A 223 -7.15 -2.97 -4.88
C SER A 223 -7.76 -4.37 -4.84
N GLY A 224 -6.96 -5.36 -4.45
CA GLY A 224 -7.41 -6.72 -4.15
C GLY A 224 -8.17 -6.85 -2.83
N SER A 225 -8.36 -5.74 -2.09
CA SER A 225 -8.95 -5.77 -0.75
C SER A 225 -10.38 -6.31 -0.71
N ALA A 226 -11.18 -6.10 -1.76
CA ALA A 226 -12.51 -6.69 -1.84
C ALA A 226 -12.47 -8.22 -1.83
N VAL A 227 -11.46 -8.82 -2.48
CA VAL A 227 -11.26 -10.27 -2.50
C VAL A 227 -10.79 -10.77 -1.13
N GLU A 228 -9.90 -10.04 -0.47
CA GLU A 228 -9.46 -10.34 0.90
C GLU A 228 -10.61 -10.30 1.92
N THR A 229 -11.53 -9.34 1.76
CA THR A 229 -12.76 -9.26 2.58
C THR A 229 -13.63 -10.50 2.38
N LEU A 230 -13.79 -10.98 1.15
CA LEU A 230 -14.54 -12.22 0.87
C LEU A 230 -13.87 -13.42 1.55
N PHE A 231 -12.55 -13.58 1.45
CA PHE A 231 -11.86 -14.66 2.15
C PHE A 231 -11.99 -14.57 3.67
N SER A 232 -12.03 -13.37 4.23
CA SER A 232 -12.28 -13.16 5.66
C SER A 232 -13.68 -13.63 6.06
N GLN A 233 -14.70 -13.34 5.24
CA GLN A 233 -16.07 -13.82 5.44
C GLN A 233 -16.16 -15.35 5.34
N PHE A 234 -15.44 -15.96 4.38
CA PHE A 234 -15.40 -17.42 4.22
C PHE A 234 -14.74 -18.07 5.43
N LYS A 235 -13.61 -17.54 5.89
CA LYS A 235 -12.88 -18.02 7.07
C LYS A 235 -13.71 -17.88 8.33
N TYR A 236 -14.44 -16.77 8.49
CA TYR A 236 -15.35 -16.60 9.60
C TYR A 236 -16.48 -17.64 9.58
N SER A 237 -17.07 -17.88 8.40
CA SER A 237 -18.16 -18.85 8.23
C SER A 237 -17.71 -20.31 8.47
N SER A 238 -16.42 -20.62 8.31
CA SER A 238 -15.83 -21.93 8.63
C SER A 238 -15.24 -22.02 10.05
N GLY A 239 -15.59 -21.11 10.97
CA GLY A 239 -15.07 -21.15 12.35
C GLY A 239 -13.54 -20.96 12.43
N GLY A 240 -12.96 -20.26 11.47
CA GLY A 240 -11.52 -19.97 11.40
C GLY A 240 -10.68 -20.97 10.62
N LYS A 241 -11.23 -22.12 10.24
CA LYS A 241 -10.50 -23.19 9.53
C LYS A 241 -11.02 -23.33 8.10
N LEU A 242 -10.63 -22.41 7.21
CA LEU A 242 -10.95 -22.52 5.79
C LEU A 242 -9.98 -23.50 5.11
N ASP A 243 -10.51 -24.55 4.49
CA ASP A 243 -9.75 -25.56 3.74
C ASP A 243 -10.44 -25.89 2.42
N ALA A 244 -9.82 -26.75 1.60
CA ALA A 244 -10.37 -27.13 0.30
C ALA A 244 -11.71 -27.88 0.42
N ALA A 245 -11.93 -28.63 1.49
CA ALA A 245 -13.14 -29.44 1.69
C ALA A 245 -14.35 -28.56 2.03
N ASN A 246 -14.13 -27.48 2.80
CA ASN A 246 -15.21 -26.59 3.24
C ASN A 246 -15.33 -25.28 2.44
N TYR A 247 -14.38 -24.99 1.53
CA TYR A 247 -14.39 -23.76 0.72
C TYR A 247 -15.70 -23.56 -0.05
N GLY A 248 -16.20 -24.61 -0.71
CA GLY A 248 -17.44 -24.56 -1.49
C GLY A 248 -18.66 -24.22 -0.63
N TYR A 249 -18.75 -24.82 0.56
CA TYR A 249 -19.81 -24.55 1.52
C TYR A 249 -19.72 -23.12 2.06
N SER A 250 -18.55 -22.69 2.53
CA SER A 250 -18.32 -21.33 3.04
C SER A 250 -18.67 -20.27 2.00
N ARG A 251 -18.29 -20.49 0.74
CA ARG A 251 -18.67 -19.62 -0.38
C ARG A 251 -20.19 -19.53 -0.55
N ALA A 252 -20.89 -20.66 -0.53
CA ALA A 252 -22.34 -20.70 -0.67
C ALA A 252 -23.05 -19.97 0.49
N VAL A 253 -22.62 -20.20 1.73
CA VAL A 253 -23.19 -19.53 2.92
C VAL A 253 -22.98 -18.02 2.88
N SER A 254 -21.80 -17.55 2.49
CA SER A 254 -21.53 -16.11 2.41
C SER A 254 -22.33 -15.42 1.30
N LEU A 255 -22.59 -16.10 0.18
CA LEU A 255 -23.47 -15.59 -0.88
C LEU A 255 -24.93 -15.48 -0.40
N VAL A 256 -25.42 -16.44 0.40
CA VAL A 256 -26.78 -16.40 0.97
C VAL A 256 -26.91 -15.31 2.03
N LYS A 257 -25.92 -15.15 2.91
CA LYS A 257 -25.93 -14.09 3.95
C LYS A 257 -25.89 -12.68 3.38
N GLN A 258 -25.29 -12.45 2.22
CA GLN A 258 -25.36 -11.14 1.55
C GLN A 258 -26.78 -10.76 1.08
N VAL A 259 -27.68 -11.73 0.93
CA VAL A 259 -29.09 -11.52 0.54
C VAL A 259 -29.99 -11.22 1.75
N THR A 260 -29.55 -11.55 2.97
CA THR A 260 -30.28 -11.30 4.24
C THR A 260 -29.41 -10.47 5.18
N SER A 261 -29.53 -9.14 5.09
CA SER A 261 -28.81 -8.05 5.77
C SER A 261 -27.88 -8.36 6.97
N THR A 262 -26.75 -7.66 7.08
CA THR A 262 -26.33 -6.96 8.32
C THR A 262 -25.12 -6.04 8.09
N HIS A 263 -25.23 -4.80 8.58
CA HIS A 263 -24.19 -3.76 8.63
C HIS A 263 -23.13 -4.06 9.71
N HIS A 264 -22.34 -5.12 9.54
CA HIS A 264 -21.25 -5.44 10.46
C HIS A 264 -19.88 -5.37 9.78
N SER A 265 -19.67 -4.27 9.05
CA SER A 265 -18.34 -3.76 8.75
C SER A 265 -17.67 -3.42 10.08
N GLY A 266 -16.59 -4.09 10.43
CA GLY A 266 -15.77 -3.69 11.58
C GLY A 266 -15.46 -2.20 11.47
N LYS A 267 -15.76 -1.45 12.54
CA LYS A 267 -15.25 -0.09 12.70
C LYS A 267 -13.75 -0.13 12.37
N ASP A 268 -13.35 0.70 11.40
CA ASP A 268 -11.99 0.98 10.93
C ASP A 268 -11.58 0.46 9.54
N TYR A 269 -12.46 -0.22 8.79
CA TYR A 269 -12.20 -0.45 7.35
C TYR A 269 -13.29 0.14 6.46
N ARG A 270 -12.87 1.04 5.57
CA ARG A 270 -13.71 1.87 4.69
C ARG A 270 -14.29 0.99 3.58
N ASP A 271 -15.49 0.47 3.83
CA ASP A 271 -16.24 -0.40 2.92
C ASP A 271 -16.90 0.39 1.79
N GLY A 272 -16.32 0.30 0.59
CA GLY A 272 -17.07 0.55 -0.63
C GLY A 272 -17.90 -0.67 -0.98
N GLN A 273 -19.21 -0.64 -0.71
CA GLN A 273 -20.15 -1.70 -1.08
C GLN A 273 -19.95 -2.06 -2.57
N LEU A 274 -19.80 -3.36 -2.87
CA LEU A 274 -19.84 -3.88 -4.23
C LEU A 274 -21.28 -4.28 -4.53
N HIS A 275 -21.95 -3.51 -5.38
CA HIS A 275 -23.26 -3.90 -5.91
C HIS A 275 -23.05 -5.01 -6.94
N ILE A 276 -23.42 -6.24 -6.60
CA ILE A 276 -23.54 -7.33 -7.57
C ILE A 276 -25.01 -7.37 -8.00
N ASN A 277 -25.26 -7.29 -9.31
CA ASN A 277 -26.61 -7.40 -9.85
C ASN A 277 -27.21 -8.76 -9.45
N ASN A 278 -28.35 -8.72 -8.76
CA ASN A 278 -29.10 -9.91 -8.37
C ASN A 278 -29.58 -10.64 -9.64
N LEU A 279 -29.23 -11.93 -9.77
CA LEU A 279 -29.95 -12.82 -10.68
C LEU A 279 -31.29 -13.19 -10.04
N PRO A 280 -32.41 -13.13 -10.77
CA PRO A 280 -33.71 -13.52 -10.24
C PRO A 280 -33.76 -15.05 -10.17
N LEU A 281 -33.38 -15.62 -9.03
CA LEU A 281 -33.60 -17.04 -8.79
C LEU A 281 -35.01 -17.24 -8.25
N THR A 282 -35.93 -17.63 -9.13
CA THR A 282 -37.24 -18.17 -8.76
C THR A 282 -37.07 -19.38 -7.85
N LYS A 283 -37.55 -19.24 -6.61
CA LYS A 283 -37.53 -20.29 -5.58
C LYS A 283 -38.44 -21.45 -6.05
N LYS A 284 -37.88 -22.65 -6.26
CA LYS A 284 -38.70 -23.85 -6.44
C LYS A 284 -39.45 -24.14 -5.13
N VAL A 285 -40.78 -24.08 -5.19
CA VAL A 285 -41.66 -24.51 -4.11
C VAL A 285 -41.73 -26.04 -4.18
N TYR A 286 -41.30 -26.73 -3.13
CA TYR A 286 -41.50 -28.17 -2.99
C TYR A 286 -42.84 -28.41 -2.27
N ASN A 287 -43.64 -29.30 -2.87
CA ASN A 287 -45.05 -29.55 -2.58
C ASN A 287 -45.37 -29.84 -1.11
N LYS A 288 -46.57 -29.36 -0.70
CA LYS A 288 -47.31 -29.84 0.46
C LYS A 288 -47.48 -31.35 0.39
N LYS A 289 -47.28 -32.03 1.51
CA LYS A 289 -47.70 -33.42 1.71
C LYS A 289 -49.23 -33.48 1.73
N ASP A 290 -49.78 -34.48 1.04
CA ASP A 290 -51.20 -34.85 1.08
C ASP A 290 -51.66 -35.18 2.50
#